data_AF-A0A0A0JUG3-F1
#
_entry.id   AF-A0A0A0JUG3-F1
#
_cell.length_a   1.000
_cell.length_b   1.000
_cell.length_c   1.000
_cell.angle_alpha   90.00
_cell.angle_beta   90.00
_cell.angle_gamma   90.00
#
_symmetry.space_group_name_H-M   'P 1'
#
loop_
_entity.id
_entity.type
_entity.pdbx_description
1 polymer ?
#
loop_
_entity_poly.entity_id
_entity_poly.type
_entity_poly.pdbx_seq_one_letter_code
_entity_poly.pdbx_strand_id
1 'polypeptide(L)'
;MEWVALGALAVAVIAVTALVATGRLDLAPLSDAVSTLPPLELPERPTSADVDRLRLGTVLYGYAPDEVDAALDARRDRLAEQERELSAPSAPSHREGHVHPDA
;
A
#
# COMPACT_ATOMS: atom_id res chain seq x y z
N MET A 1 -42.40 -4.52 -31.91
CA MET A 1 -42.61 -4.02 -30.52
C MET A 1 -41.42 -4.37 -29.64
N GLU A 2 -40.97 -5.63 -29.61
CA GLU A 2 -39.82 -6.10 -28.80
C GLU A 2 -38.50 -5.36 -29.09
N TRP A 3 -38.12 -5.22 -30.37
CA TRP A 3 -36.91 -4.48 -30.76
C TRP A 3 -36.88 -3.01 -30.31
N VAL A 4 -38.05 -2.37 -30.27
CA VAL A 4 -38.18 -0.98 -29.81
C VAL A 4 -38.00 -0.92 -28.28
N ALA A 5 -38.55 -1.91 -27.56
CA ALA A 5 -38.37 -2.02 -26.11
C ALA A 5 -36.90 -2.29 -25.75
N LEU A 6 -36.21 -3.17 -26.48
CA LEU A 6 -34.79 -3.45 -26.30
C LEU A 6 -33.93 -2.22 -26.60
N GLY A 7 -34.23 -1.51 -27.69
CA GLY A 7 -33.54 -0.27 -28.04
C GLY A 7 -33.72 0.81 -26.96
N ALA A 8 -34.95 1.01 -26.48
CA ALA A 8 -35.24 1.97 -25.42
C ALA A 8 -34.54 1.60 -24.10
N LEU A 9 -34.51 0.31 -23.73
CA LEU A 9 -33.82 -0.18 -22.53
C LEU A 9 -32.30 0.05 -22.64
N ALA A 10 -31.70 -0.27 -23.78
CA ALA A 10 -30.27 -0.06 -24.00
C ALA A 10 -29.91 1.43 -23.88
N VAL A 11 -30.71 2.32 -24.48
CA VAL A 11 -30.52 3.77 -24.37
C VAL A 11 -30.66 4.23 -22.91
N ALA A 12 -31.64 3.71 -22.17
CA ALA A 12 -31.82 4.04 -20.76
C ALA A 12 -30.62 3.60 -19.92
N VAL A 13 -30.10 2.38 -20.12
CA VAL A 13 -28.91 1.87 -19.42
C VAL A 13 -27.68 2.73 -19.73
N ILE A 14 -27.46 3.08 -21.01
CA ILE A 14 -26.33 3.93 -21.43
C ILE A 14 -26.44 5.32 -20.81
N ALA A 15 -27.63 5.93 -20.83
CA ALA A 15 -27.87 7.25 -20.26
C ALA A 15 -27.63 7.27 -18.74
N VAL A 16 -28.11 6.26 -18.01
CA VAL A 16 -27.86 6.11 -16.57
C VAL A 16 -26.36 5.93 -16.30
N THR A 17 -25.68 5.06 -17.05
CA THR A 17 -24.24 4.79 -16.88
C THR A 17 -23.41 6.05 -17.13
N ALA A 18 -23.71 6.80 -18.20
CA ALA A 18 -23.02 8.06 -18.51
C ALA A 18 -23.27 9.11 -17.41
N LEU A 19 -24.48 9.18 -16.86
CA LEU A 19 -24.83 10.12 -15.80
C LEU A 19 -24.10 9.81 -14.49
N VAL A 20 -23.93 8.53 -14.15
CA VAL A 20 -23.09 8.07 -13.03
C VAL A 20 -21.62 8.40 -13.28
N ALA A 21 -21.09 8.08 -14.47
CA ALA A 21 -19.69 8.34 -14.81
C ALA A 21 -19.31 9.83 -14.80
N THR A 22 -20.27 10.71 -15.10
CA THR A 22 -20.06 12.18 -15.09
C THR A 22 -20.21 12.78 -13.67
N GLY A 23 -20.47 11.96 -12.65
CA GLY A 23 -20.66 12.43 -11.26
C GLY A 23 -21.92 13.28 -11.06
N ARG A 24 -22.87 13.24 -12.00
CA ARG A 24 -24.15 13.98 -11.92
C ARG A 24 -25.18 13.28 -11.04
N LEU A 25 -24.93 12.03 -10.66
CA LEU A 25 -25.66 11.27 -9.66
C LEU A 25 -24.76 11.09 -8.45
N ASP A 26 -25.07 11.77 -7.35
CA ASP A 26 -24.52 11.47 -6.03
C ASP A 26 -25.20 10.19 -5.53
N LEU A 27 -24.79 9.06 -6.12
CA LEU A 27 -25.10 7.75 -5.55
C LEU A 27 -24.30 7.69 -4.25
N ALA A 28 -25.00 7.66 -3.12
CA ALA A 28 -24.41 7.67 -1.78
C ALA A 28 -23.11 6.85 -1.78
N PRO A 29 -21.98 7.44 -1.33
CA PRO A 29 -20.67 6.84 -1.48
C PRO A 29 -20.72 5.42 -0.93
N LEU A 30 -20.36 4.46 -1.78
CA LEU A 30 -20.05 3.10 -1.34
C LEU A 30 -19.09 3.24 -0.16
N SER A 31 -19.45 2.66 0.99
CA SER A 31 -18.68 2.72 2.22
C SER A 31 -17.20 2.51 1.92
N ASP A 32 -16.34 3.35 2.51
CA ASP A 32 -14.89 3.28 2.31
C ASP A 32 -14.39 1.84 2.39
N ALA A 33 -13.51 1.48 1.47
CA ALA A 33 -12.91 0.16 1.45
C ALA A 33 -12.29 -0.12 2.83
N VAL A 34 -12.77 -1.16 3.51
CA VAL A 34 -12.25 -1.58 4.81
C VAL A 34 -10.81 -2.02 4.61
N SER A 35 -9.89 -1.11 4.91
CA SER A 35 -8.47 -1.38 4.87
C SER A 35 -8.08 -2.16 6.13
N THR A 36 -7.52 -3.36 5.95
CA THR A 36 -6.88 -4.11 7.04
C THR A 36 -5.44 -3.64 7.28
N LEU A 37 -4.96 -2.63 6.55
CA LEU A 37 -3.68 -2.01 6.87
C LEU A 37 -3.84 -1.26 8.19
N PRO A 38 -2.98 -1.54 9.20
CA PRO A 38 -2.86 -0.67 10.36
C PRO A 38 -2.62 0.77 9.88
N PRO A 39 -3.17 1.79 10.56
CA PRO A 39 -2.92 3.20 10.24
C PRO A 39 -1.51 3.59 10.67
N LEU A 40 -0.50 2.86 10.18
CA LEU A 40 0.90 3.14 10.42
C LEU A 40 1.41 3.91 9.22
N GLU A 41 1.25 5.22 9.28
CA GLU A 41 1.94 6.12 8.36
C GLU A 41 3.41 6.12 8.75
N LEU A 42 4.26 5.56 7.89
CA LEU A 42 5.70 5.66 8.05
C LEU A 42 6.12 7.12 7.82
N PRO A 43 7.08 7.65 8.58
CA PRO A 43 7.63 8.98 8.33
C PRO A 43 8.30 9.03 6.96
N GLU A 44 8.38 10.22 6.35
CA GLU A 44 8.96 10.40 5.00
C GLU A 44 10.38 9.85 4.85
N ARG A 45 11.13 9.81 5.96
CA ARG A 45 12.44 9.17 6.05
C ARG A 45 12.44 8.19 7.24
N PRO A 46 12.11 6.92 7.01
CA PRO A 46 12.14 5.91 8.06
C PRO A 46 13.56 5.65 8.52
N THR A 47 13.72 5.47 9.82
CA THR A 47 14.99 5.19 10.49
C THR A 47 14.96 3.86 11.24
N SER A 48 16.12 3.35 11.61
CA SER A 48 16.28 2.18 12.48
C SER A 48 15.49 2.31 13.80
N ALA A 49 15.34 3.53 14.34
CA ALA A 49 14.57 3.80 15.56
C ALA A 49 13.04 3.69 15.36
N ASP A 50 12.55 3.73 14.12
CA ASP A 50 11.11 3.59 13.84
C ASP A 50 10.64 2.14 13.94
N VAL A 51 11.57 1.17 13.84
CA VAL A 51 11.27 -0.26 14.05
C VAL A 51 10.75 -0.50 15.47
N ASP A 52 11.28 0.20 16.48
CA ASP A 52 10.85 0.09 17.89
C ASP A 52 9.42 0.56 18.14
N ARG A 53 8.93 1.45 17.26
CA ARG A 53 7.59 2.05 17.34
C ARG A 53 6.54 1.18 16.68
N LEU A 54 6.95 0.15 15.92
CA LEU A 54 6.03 -0.74 15.25
C LEU A 54 5.17 -1.49 16.27
N ARG A 55 3.85 -1.52 16.02
CA ARG A 55 2.89 -2.27 16.82
C ARG A 55 2.13 -3.20 15.89
N LEU A 56 2.45 -4.48 16.00
CA LEU A 56 1.84 -5.53 15.19
C LEU A 56 0.59 -6.05 15.92
N GLY A 57 -0.51 -6.16 15.20
CA GLY A 57 -1.73 -6.78 15.72
C GLY A 57 -1.52 -8.28 15.93
N THR A 58 -2.07 -8.81 17.02
CA THR A 58 -2.06 -10.25 17.32
C THR A 58 -3.31 -10.92 16.75
N VAL A 59 -3.14 -12.06 16.10
CA VAL A 59 -4.22 -12.85 15.47
C VAL A 59 -4.20 -14.29 15.96
N LEU A 60 -5.34 -14.99 15.84
CA LEU A 60 -5.53 -16.36 16.34
C LEU A 60 -4.52 -17.37 15.75
N TYR A 61 -4.08 -17.13 14.51
CA TYR A 61 -2.98 -17.85 13.86
C TYR A 61 -2.04 -16.83 13.23
N GLY A 62 -0.84 -16.71 13.79
CA GLY A 62 0.15 -15.75 13.35
C GLY A 62 1.57 -16.25 13.65
N TYR A 63 2.55 -15.46 13.26
CA TYR A 63 3.95 -15.71 13.62
C TYR A 63 4.13 -15.63 15.13
N ALA A 64 5.08 -16.41 15.66
CA ALA A 64 5.41 -16.36 17.08
C ALA A 64 5.97 -14.97 17.42
N PRO A 65 5.41 -14.26 18.42
CA PRO A 65 5.80 -12.89 18.72
C PRO A 65 7.30 -12.79 19.07
N ASP A 66 7.84 -13.73 19.84
CA ASP A 66 9.27 -13.75 20.20
C ASP A 66 10.20 -13.90 18.99
N GLU A 67 9.79 -14.67 17.99
CA GLU A 67 10.57 -14.87 16.75
C GLU A 67 10.53 -13.61 15.87
N VAL A 68 9.37 -12.97 15.80
CA VAL A 68 9.21 -11.70 15.09
C VAL A 68 10.03 -10.61 15.76
N ASP A 69 10.02 -10.52 17.09
CA ASP A 69 10.79 -9.54 17.84
C ASP A 69 12.29 -9.74 17.60
N ALA A 70 12.80 -10.97 17.70
CA ALA A 70 14.20 -11.28 17.41
C ALA A 70 14.60 -10.93 15.96
N ALA A 71 13.71 -11.18 14.99
CA ALA A 71 13.95 -10.84 13.60
C ALA A 71 13.92 -9.32 13.35
N LEU A 72 13.07 -8.57 14.07
CA LEU A 72 13.01 -7.11 14.00
C LEU A 72 14.24 -6.47 14.62
N ASP A 73 14.72 -6.95 15.76
CA ASP A 73 15.95 -6.49 16.40
C ASP A 73 17.16 -6.66 15.46
N ALA A 74 17.32 -7.84 14.86
CA ALA A 74 18.40 -8.09 13.91
C ALA A 74 18.32 -7.19 12.65
N ARG A 75 17.12 -6.79 12.23
CA ARG A 75 16.93 -5.86 11.10
C ARG A 75 17.21 -4.42 11.51
N ARG A 76 16.76 -4.01 12.69
CA ARG A 76 17.04 -2.70 13.28
C ARG A 76 18.55 -2.46 13.35
N ASP A 77 19.30 -3.43 13.84
CA ASP A 77 20.75 -3.31 13.98
C ASP A 77 21.45 -3.12 12.64
N ARG A 78 21.03 -3.87 11.61
CA ARG A 78 21.57 -3.70 10.25
C ARG A 78 21.19 -2.36 9.63
N LEU A 79 19.98 -1.87 9.85
CA LEU A 79 19.56 -0.54 9.40
C LEU A 79 20.40 0.54 10.08
N ALA A 80 20.64 0.42 11.39
CA ALA A 80 21.45 1.37 12.13
C ALA A 80 22.92 1.40 11.64
N GLU A 81 23.46 0.24 11.23
CA GLU A 81 24.78 0.19 10.59
C GLU A 81 24.79 0.92 9.25
N GLN A 82 23.83 0.63 8.37
CA GLN A 82 23.71 1.27 7.06
C GLN A 82 23.50 2.79 7.16
N GLU A 83 22.70 3.25 8.13
CA GLU A 83 22.50 4.67 8.41
C GLU A 83 23.80 5.35 8.84
N ARG A 84 24.62 4.68 9.65
CA ARG A 84 25.94 5.18 10.06
C ARG A 84 26.89 5.25 8.88
N GLU A 85 26.91 4.25 8.00
CA GLU A 85 27.73 4.24 6.77
C GLU A 85 27.33 5.34 5.77
N LEU A 86 26.03 5.61 5.63
CA LEU A 86 25.49 6.65 4.75
C LEU A 86 25.65 8.07 5.33
N SER A 87 25.64 8.19 6.66
CA SER A 87 25.86 9.46 7.37
C SER A 87 27.34 9.80 7.53
N ALA A 88 28.20 8.78 7.50
CA ALA A 88 29.63 8.99 7.33
C ALA A 88 29.88 9.67 5.98
N PRO A 89 30.86 10.58 5.87
CA PRO A 89 31.23 11.24 4.62
C PRO A 89 31.88 10.24 3.66
N SER A 90 31.08 9.34 3.13
CA SER A 90 31.48 8.35 2.15
C SER A 90 31.47 9.03 0.79
N ALA A 91 32.66 9.14 0.20
CA ALA A 91 32.89 9.51 -1.19
C ALA A 91 31.93 8.75 -2.13
N PRO A 92 31.58 9.31 -3.31
CA PRO A 92 30.40 8.91 -4.08
C PRO A 92 30.52 7.47 -4.57
N SER A 93 29.79 6.54 -3.95
CA SER A 93 29.60 5.20 -4.51
C SER A 93 28.40 5.23 -5.45
N HIS A 94 28.71 5.42 -6.73
CA HIS A 94 27.81 5.19 -7.86
C HIS A 94 27.32 3.73 -7.80
N ARG A 95 26.10 3.51 -7.32
CA ARG A 95 25.45 2.20 -7.38
C ARG A 95 24.52 2.18 -8.59
N GLU A 96 25.09 1.86 -9.75
CA GLU A 96 24.33 1.47 -10.93
C GLU A 96 23.53 0.21 -10.59
N GLY A 97 22.22 0.37 -10.42
CA GLY A 97 21.29 -0.75 -10.37
C GLY A 97 21.21 -1.38 -11.74
N HIS A 98 22.08 -2.35 -12.00
CA HIS A 98 21.97 -3.25 -13.13
C HIS A 98 20.73 -4.14 -12.89
N VAL A 99 19.57 -3.72 -13.38
CA VAL A 99 18.39 -4.59 -13.48
C VAL A 99 18.70 -5.56 -14.60
N HIS A 100 18.83 -6.84 -14.27
CA HIS A 100 18.91 -7.92 -15.24
C HIS A 100 17.49 -8.14 -15.79
N PRO A 101 17.19 -7.86 -17.07
CA PRO A 101 15.90 -8.16 -17.65
C PRO A 101 15.95 -9.58 -18.19
N ASP A 102 15.41 -10.56 -17.46
CA ASP A 102 15.01 -11.85 -18.04
C ASP A 102 14.04 -12.58 -17.10
N ALA A 103 12.75 -12.51 -17.43
CA ALA A 103 11.73 -13.52 -17.17
C ALA A 103 10.51 -13.24 -18.07
#